data_AF-A0A399EST7-F1
#
_entry.id   AF-A0A399EST7-F1
#
_cell.length_a   1.000
_cell.length_b   1.000
_cell.length_c   1.000
_cell.angle_alpha   90.00
_cell.angle_beta   90.00
_cell.angle_gamma   90.00
#
_symmetry.space_group_name_H-M   'P 1'
#
loop_
_entity.id
_entity.type
_entity.pdbx_description
1 polymer ?
#
loop_
_entity_poly.entity_id
_entity_poly.type
_entity_poly.pdbx_seq_one_letter_code
_entity_poly.pdbx_strand_id
1 'polypeptide(L)'
;MAGVLAACGGGGGASGGEIQGSVRAPAGGSAAGSRVIACFVEGNQCNAQSPNTRATVVGANGAYNLSLAAGQYVVLAIKDVDGSGSLTAGDYGGIYTEGGKVVAVSPPKAGVNIQMEVLTEDSGLRAQGLEGIPSR
;
A
#
# COMPACT_ATOMS: atom_id res chain seq x y z
N MET A 1 34.07 23.88 -22.34
CA MET A 1 33.41 22.79 -21.62
C MET A 1 33.80 22.92 -20.16
N ALA A 2 32.92 23.46 -19.33
CA ALA A 2 33.11 23.58 -17.90
C ALA A 2 31.82 23.07 -17.26
N GLY A 3 31.93 21.93 -16.58
CA GLY A 3 30.85 21.39 -15.76
C GLY A 3 30.68 22.24 -14.51
N VAL A 4 29.44 22.44 -14.10
CA VAL A 4 29.10 22.88 -12.76
C VAL A 4 28.20 21.81 -12.17
N LEU A 5 28.75 21.10 -11.19
CA LEU A 5 28.02 20.25 -10.27
C LEU A 5 27.04 21.14 -9.48
N ALA A 6 25.75 20.99 -9.75
CA ALA A 6 24.71 21.58 -8.92
C ALA A 6 24.55 20.73 -7.65
N ALA A 7 25.36 21.05 -6.64
CA ALA A 7 25.05 20.72 -5.25
C ALA A 7 24.15 21.83 -4.70
N CYS A 8 22.86 21.57 -4.59
CA CYS A 8 21.97 22.32 -3.72
C CYS A 8 21.62 21.44 -2.53
N GLY A 9 22.19 21.78 -1.37
CA GLY A 9 21.66 21.34 -0.09
C GLY A 9 20.29 21.97 0.19
N GLY A 10 19.53 21.31 1.06
CA GLY A 10 18.29 21.86 1.60
C GLY A 10 17.74 20.88 2.61
N GLY A 11 17.73 21.28 3.89
CA GLY A 11 17.21 20.47 4.99
C GLY A 11 15.80 19.96 4.67
N GLY A 12 15.66 18.65 4.57
CA GLY A 12 14.37 18.00 4.36
C GLY A 12 13.57 18.02 5.65
N GLY A 13 13.03 19.19 6.01
CA GLY A 13 11.81 19.23 6.80
C GLY A 13 10.82 18.31 6.09
N ALA A 14 10.22 17.41 6.86
CA ALA A 14 9.41 16.27 6.45
C ALA A 14 8.24 16.70 5.54
N SER A 15 8.57 17.03 4.30
CA SER A 15 7.64 17.31 3.22
C SER A 15 7.29 15.95 2.66
N GLY A 16 5.99 15.69 2.55
CA GLY A 16 5.50 14.43 2.03
C GLY A 16 6.05 14.10 0.64
N GLY A 17 5.61 12.97 0.10
CA GLY A 17 6.10 12.51 -1.18
C GLY A 17 5.22 11.43 -1.76
N GLU A 18 5.66 10.88 -2.88
CA GLU A 18 4.93 9.84 -3.57
C GLU A 18 5.44 8.45 -3.18
N ILE A 19 4.50 7.53 -2.93
CA ILE A 19 4.76 6.10 -2.93
C ILE A 19 4.26 5.52 -4.25
N GLN A 20 5.16 4.85 -4.95
CA GLN A 20 4.91 4.28 -6.27
C GLN A 20 5.27 2.79 -6.31
N GLY A 21 4.47 2.02 -7.02
CA GLY A 21 4.70 0.60 -7.18
C GLY A 21 3.72 -0.06 -8.13
N SER A 22 3.71 -1.39 -8.07
CA SER A 22 2.78 -2.22 -8.82
C SER A 22 2.11 -3.25 -7.91
N VAL A 23 0.90 -3.64 -8.27
CA VAL A 23 0.16 -4.72 -7.66
C VAL A 23 0.10 -5.87 -8.67
N ARG A 24 0.43 -7.06 -8.21
CA ARG A 24 0.29 -8.30 -8.96
C ARG A 24 -0.86 -9.10 -8.38
N ALA A 25 -1.80 -9.50 -9.23
CA ALA A 25 -2.88 -10.39 -8.83
C ALA A 25 -2.37 -11.84 -8.72
N PRO A 26 -3.14 -12.71 -8.05
CA PRO A 26 -2.93 -14.15 -8.10
C PRO A 26 -3.00 -14.68 -9.54
N ALA A 27 -2.51 -15.90 -9.76
CA ALA A 27 -2.55 -16.55 -11.06
C ALA A 27 -3.99 -16.59 -11.63
N GLY A 28 -4.17 -16.11 -12.86
CA GLY A 28 -5.48 -16.03 -13.52
C GLY A 28 -6.34 -14.82 -13.11
N GLY A 29 -5.91 -14.01 -12.14
CA GLY A 29 -6.61 -12.80 -11.70
C GLY A 29 -6.12 -11.52 -12.36
N SER A 30 -6.80 -10.40 -12.08
CA SER A 30 -6.42 -9.06 -12.53
C SER A 30 -6.23 -8.11 -11.35
N ALA A 31 -5.16 -7.32 -11.37
CA ALA A 31 -4.88 -6.29 -10.37
C ALA A 31 -5.60 -4.96 -10.66
N ALA A 32 -6.14 -4.77 -11.86
CA ALA A 32 -6.87 -3.57 -12.22
C ALA A 32 -8.11 -3.39 -11.32
N GLY A 33 -8.35 -2.16 -10.86
CA GLY A 33 -9.47 -1.85 -9.96
C GLY A 33 -9.25 -2.24 -8.50
N SER A 34 -8.10 -2.86 -8.15
CA SER A 34 -7.74 -3.09 -6.75
C SER A 34 -7.55 -1.76 -6.03
N ARG A 35 -7.75 -1.73 -4.72
CA ARG A 35 -7.47 -0.58 -3.87
C ARG A 35 -6.13 -0.78 -3.19
N VAL A 36 -5.23 0.18 -3.33
CA VAL A 36 -4.00 0.25 -2.53
C VAL A 36 -4.22 1.26 -1.42
N ILE A 37 -3.96 0.85 -0.19
CA ILE A 37 -4.12 1.64 1.02
C ILE A 37 -2.75 1.83 1.65
N ALA A 38 -2.33 3.08 1.80
CA ALA A 38 -1.20 3.44 2.65
C ALA A 38 -1.75 3.81 4.03
N CYS A 39 -1.66 2.87 4.95
CA CYS A 39 -2.10 3.05 6.32
C CYS A 39 -1.02 3.73 7.14
N PHE A 40 -1.33 4.90 7.71
CA PHE A 40 -0.40 5.64 8.55
C PHE A 40 -0.09 4.87 9.83
N VAL A 41 1.19 4.77 10.18
CA VAL A 41 1.66 4.07 11.37
C VAL A 41 1.71 5.04 12.54
N GLU A 42 0.99 4.71 13.60
CA GLU A 42 0.96 5.45 14.85
C GLU A 42 1.05 4.45 16.01
N GLY A 43 1.96 4.69 16.96
CA GLY A 43 2.15 3.74 18.07
C GLY A 43 2.52 2.32 17.63
N ASN A 44 3.23 2.20 16.49
CA ASN A 44 3.62 0.91 15.89
C ASN A 44 2.45 0.08 15.31
N GLN A 45 1.29 0.71 15.11
CA GLN A 45 0.09 0.09 14.55
C GLN A 45 -0.42 0.89 13.35
N CYS A 46 -1.11 0.20 12.45
CA CYS A 46 -1.84 0.84 11.36
C CYS A 46 -3.06 1.58 11.92
N ASN A 47 -3.08 2.91 11.79
CA ASN A 47 -4.22 3.75 12.14
C ASN A 47 -5.04 4.07 10.88
N ALA A 48 -6.03 3.22 10.59
CA ALA A 48 -6.92 3.40 9.44
C ALA A 48 -7.78 4.68 9.52
N GLN A 49 -7.96 5.22 10.73
CA GLN A 49 -8.74 6.45 10.97
C GLN A 49 -7.88 7.72 10.89
N SER A 50 -6.56 7.58 10.78
CA SER A 50 -5.65 8.72 10.67
C SER A 50 -6.00 9.56 9.44
N PRO A 51 -6.04 10.90 9.55
CA PRO A 51 -6.21 11.79 8.42
C PRO A 51 -5.03 11.73 7.43
N ASN A 52 -3.96 11.02 7.76
CA ASN A 52 -2.82 10.76 6.88
C ASN A 52 -2.96 9.46 6.07
N THR A 53 -3.85 8.55 6.48
CA THR A 53 -4.14 7.32 5.72
C THR A 53 -4.81 7.68 4.40
N ARG A 54 -4.31 7.11 3.31
CA ARG A 54 -4.82 7.36 1.95
C ARG A 54 -4.98 6.05 1.21
N ALA A 55 -5.87 6.07 0.22
CA ALA A 55 -6.04 4.97 -0.70
C ALA A 55 -6.12 5.48 -2.13
N THR A 56 -5.70 4.64 -3.07
CA THR A 56 -5.83 4.86 -4.50
C THR A 56 -6.34 3.60 -5.18
N VAL A 57 -6.80 3.75 -6.42
CA VAL A 57 -7.23 2.62 -7.26
C VAL A 57 -6.11 2.28 -8.23
N VAL A 58 -5.85 0.99 -8.38
CA VAL A 58 -4.82 0.45 -9.27
C VAL A 58 -5.29 0.57 -10.73
N GLY A 59 -4.41 1.11 -11.57
CA GLY A 59 -4.65 1.25 -13.00
C GLY A 59 -4.68 -0.08 -13.75
N ALA A 60 -5.07 -0.05 -15.03
CA ALA A 60 -5.21 -1.25 -15.87
C ALA A 60 -3.90 -2.07 -16.01
N ASN A 61 -2.75 -1.40 -15.89
CA ASN A 61 -1.42 -2.03 -15.95
C ASN A 61 -0.93 -2.56 -14.60
N GLY A 62 -1.75 -2.50 -13.54
CA GLY A 62 -1.33 -2.90 -12.19
C GLY A 62 -0.50 -1.84 -11.45
N ALA A 63 -0.21 -0.68 -12.06
CA ALA A 63 0.56 0.37 -11.40
C ALA A 63 -0.32 1.25 -10.51
N TYR A 64 0.30 1.84 -9.48
CA TYR A 64 -0.34 2.82 -8.61
C TYR A 64 0.65 3.91 -8.17
N ASN A 65 0.10 5.07 -7.80
CA ASN A 65 0.82 6.18 -7.19
C ASN A 65 -0.05 6.78 -6.07
N LEU A 66 0.57 7.08 -4.92
CA LEU A 66 -0.04 7.71 -3.75
C LEU A 66 0.81 8.90 -3.30
N SER A 67 0.26 10.11 -3.37
CA SER A 67 0.83 11.29 -2.71
C SER A 67 0.45 11.29 -1.22
N LEU A 68 1.45 11.24 -0.35
CA LEU A 68 1.29 11.09 1.10
C LEU A 68 2.02 12.22 1.83
N ALA A 69 1.53 12.57 3.01
CA ALA A 69 2.30 13.39 3.95
C ALA A 69 3.55 12.63 4.41
N ALA A 70 4.50 13.33 5.03
CA ALA A 70 5.63 12.65 5.62
C ALA A 70 5.21 11.82 6.84
N GLY A 71 5.80 10.64 6.97
CA GLY A 71 5.45 9.69 8.01
C GLY A 71 5.80 8.26 7.60
N GLN A 72 5.42 7.31 8.45
CA GLN A 72 5.59 5.89 8.18
C GLN A 72 4.26 5.28 7.80
N TYR A 73 4.27 4.42 6.78
CA TYR A 73 3.07 3.80 6.24
C TYR A 73 3.27 2.31 6.03
N VAL A 74 2.29 1.52 6.42
CA VAL A 74 2.14 0.14 5.93
C VAL A 74 1.29 0.19 4.67
N VAL A 75 1.78 -0.38 3.58
CA VAL A 75 1.07 -0.37 2.30
C VAL A 75 0.47 -1.74 2.05
N LEU A 76 -0.82 -1.78 1.79
CA LEU A 76 -1.58 -3.00 1.51
C LEU A 76 -2.46 -2.82 0.28
N ALA A 77 -2.74 -3.92 -0.41
CA ALA A 77 -3.60 -3.96 -1.57
C ALA A 77 -4.73 -4.95 -1.33
N ILE A 78 -5.95 -4.55 -1.69
CA ILE A 78 -7.15 -5.38 -1.58
C ILE A 78 -7.96 -5.28 -2.87
N LYS A 79 -8.63 -6.36 -3.23
CA LYS A 79 -9.61 -6.37 -4.31
C LYS A 79 -10.82 -7.18 -3.89
N ASP A 80 -11.94 -6.49 -3.82
CA ASP A 80 -13.26 -7.10 -3.78
C ASP A 80 -13.60 -7.59 -5.20
N VAL A 81 -13.56 -8.90 -5.40
CA VAL A 81 -13.74 -9.57 -6.68
C VAL A 81 -15.21 -9.86 -6.95
N ASP A 82 -15.97 -10.19 -5.90
CA ASP A 82 -17.39 -10.51 -6.01
C ASP A 82 -18.32 -9.29 -5.92
N GLY A 83 -17.76 -8.12 -5.54
CA GLY A 83 -18.48 -6.85 -5.45
C GLY A 83 -19.42 -6.78 -4.26
N SER A 84 -19.22 -7.63 -3.25
CA SER A 84 -20.05 -7.69 -2.05
C SER A 84 -19.87 -6.49 -1.11
N GLY A 85 -18.82 -5.70 -1.32
CA GLY A 85 -18.42 -4.60 -0.43
C GLY A 85 -17.70 -5.07 0.83
N SER A 86 -17.41 -6.37 0.95
CA SER A 86 -16.71 -6.99 2.08
C SER A 86 -15.55 -7.83 1.56
N LEU A 87 -14.46 -7.94 2.33
CA LEU A 87 -13.37 -8.85 2.00
C LEU A 87 -13.72 -10.26 2.49
N THR A 88 -14.09 -11.13 1.56
CA THR A 88 -14.52 -12.51 1.80
C THR A 88 -13.59 -13.51 1.11
N ALA A 89 -13.85 -14.80 1.30
CA ALA A 89 -13.08 -15.83 0.63
C ALA A 89 -13.30 -15.78 -0.89
N GLY A 90 -12.21 -15.71 -1.65
CA GLY A 90 -12.22 -15.48 -3.09
C GLY A 90 -11.72 -14.09 -3.49
N ASP A 91 -11.73 -13.13 -2.57
CA ASP A 91 -11.16 -11.80 -2.77
C ASP A 91 -9.64 -11.81 -2.74
N TYR A 92 -9.01 -10.72 -3.17
CA TYR A 92 -7.56 -10.62 -3.15
C TYR A 92 -7.08 -9.71 -2.04
N GLY A 93 -5.98 -10.12 -1.38
CA GLY A 93 -5.32 -9.33 -0.36
C GLY A 93 -3.80 -9.49 -0.44
N GLY A 94 -3.07 -8.44 -0.08
CA GLY A 94 -1.62 -8.48 0.00
C GLY A 94 -1.07 -7.28 0.78
N ILE A 95 0.10 -7.45 1.35
CA ILE A 95 0.81 -6.42 2.10
C ILE A 95 2.22 -6.27 1.55
N TYR A 96 2.73 -5.04 1.53
CA TYR A 96 4.11 -4.82 1.14
C TYR A 96 5.05 -5.42 2.18
N THR A 97 6.00 -6.22 1.69
CA THR A 97 7.03 -6.85 2.51
C THR A 97 8.40 -6.67 1.90
N GLU A 98 9.43 -6.57 2.74
CA GLU A 98 10.83 -6.66 2.34
C GLU A 98 11.46 -7.85 3.07
N GLY A 99 12.06 -8.79 2.34
CA GLY A 99 12.61 -10.01 2.93
C GLY A 99 11.59 -10.87 3.68
N GLY A 100 10.33 -10.86 3.23
CA GLY A 100 9.22 -11.60 3.84
C GLY A 100 8.69 -11.00 5.15
N LYS A 101 9.11 -9.80 5.51
CA LYS A 101 8.63 -9.08 6.71
C LYS A 101 7.82 -7.86 6.29
N VAL A 102 6.72 -7.61 7.00
CA VAL A 102 5.98 -6.35 6.86
C VAL A 102 6.88 -5.21 7.31
N VAL A 103 7.05 -4.22 6.43
CA VAL A 103 7.88 -3.05 6.70
C VAL A 103 7.04 -1.79 6.51
N ALA A 104 7.26 -0.82 7.38
CA ALA A 104 6.74 0.53 7.16
C ALA A 104 7.67 1.27 6.20
N VAL A 105 7.09 2.04 5.29
CA VAL A 105 7.80 2.84 4.29
C VAL A 105 7.50 4.32 4.50
N SER A 106 8.47 5.17 4.18
CA SER A 106 8.33 6.63 4.21
C SER A 106 8.39 7.19 2.79
N PRO A 107 7.53 8.15 2.42
CA PRO A 107 7.63 8.83 1.14
C PRO A 107 8.86 9.76 1.08
N PRO A 108 9.44 10.01 -0.12
CA PRO A 108 9.14 9.34 -1.38
C PRO A 108 9.77 7.94 -1.45
N LYS A 109 9.03 6.96 -1.98
CA LYS A 109 9.51 5.58 -2.16
C LYS A 109 8.92 4.95 -3.41
N ALA A 110 9.79 4.49 -4.30
CA ALA A 110 9.40 3.70 -5.46
C ALA A 110 9.69 2.20 -5.23
N GLY A 111 9.13 1.36 -6.10
CA GLY A 111 9.34 -0.09 -6.07
C GLY A 111 8.54 -0.81 -4.99
N VAL A 112 7.49 -0.19 -4.46
CA VAL A 112 6.60 -0.77 -3.45
C VAL A 112 5.65 -1.77 -4.13
N ASN A 113 6.21 -2.91 -4.54
CA ASN A 113 5.48 -3.92 -5.30
C ASN A 113 4.78 -4.90 -4.36
N ILE A 114 3.48 -5.11 -4.56
CA ILE A 114 2.64 -5.97 -3.72
C ILE A 114 2.19 -7.17 -4.54
N GLN A 115 2.50 -8.37 -4.07
CA GLN A 115 1.89 -9.60 -4.56
C GLN A 115 0.62 -9.84 -3.74
N MET A 116 -0.52 -9.89 -4.40
CA MET A 116 -1.77 -10.31 -3.77
C MET A 116 -1.95 -11.82 -3.90
N GLU A 117 -2.64 -12.37 -2.93
CA GLU A 117 -3.06 -13.77 -2.84
C GLU A 117 -4.58 -13.83 -2.73
N VAL A 118 -5.15 -14.99 -3.05
CA VAL A 118 -6.58 -15.24 -2.84
C VAL A 118 -6.80 -15.40 -1.34
N LEU A 119 -7.64 -14.56 -0.76
CA LEU A 119 -8.12 -14.71 0.60
C LEU A 119 -8.95 -15.99 0.67
N THR A 120 -8.61 -16.88 1.57
CA THR A 120 -9.43 -18.06 1.92
C THR A 120 -10.13 -17.80 3.25
N GLU A 121 -11.14 -18.60 3.60
CA GLU A 121 -11.85 -18.44 4.88
C GLU A 121 -10.91 -18.51 6.10
N ASP A 122 -9.77 -19.20 5.96
CA ASP A 122 -8.72 -19.29 6.98
C ASP A 122 -7.68 -18.14 6.86
N SER A 123 -7.47 -17.62 5.65
CA SER A 123 -6.52 -16.54 5.34
C SER A 123 -7.13 -15.13 5.41
N GLY A 124 -8.41 -15.00 5.74
CA GLY A 124 -9.15 -13.74 5.74
C GLY A 124 -8.67 -12.80 6.84
N LEU A 125 -7.49 -12.21 6.71
CA LEU A 125 -6.94 -11.13 7.56
C LEU A 125 -6.83 -11.40 9.07
N ARG A 126 -7.31 -12.54 9.59
CA ARG A 126 -7.22 -12.94 11.00
C ARG A 126 -5.78 -13.31 11.40
N ALA A 127 -5.02 -13.88 10.46
CA ALA A 127 -3.63 -14.28 10.69
C ALA A 127 -2.64 -13.09 10.81
N GLN A 128 -3.05 -11.86 10.46
CA GLN A 128 -2.16 -10.68 10.46
C GLN A 128 -2.64 -9.52 11.35
N GLY A 129 -3.60 -9.74 12.26
CA GLY A 129 -3.94 -8.79 13.32
C GLY A 129 -4.64 -7.50 12.85
N LEU A 130 -5.28 -7.50 11.68
CA LEU A 130 -6.06 -6.37 11.14
C LEU A 130 -7.56 -6.51 11.48
N GLU A 131 -7.85 -7.01 12.67
CA GLU A 131 -9.21 -7.19 13.21
C GLU A 131 -9.78 -5.83 13.63
N GLY A 132 -10.01 -4.93 12.68
CA GLY A 132 -10.44 -3.57 13.03
C GLY A 132 -10.39 -2.52 11.94
N ILE A 133 -10.30 -2.87 10.65
CA ILE A 133 -10.57 -1.89 9.60
C ILE A 133 -12.10 -1.85 9.40
N PRO A 134 -12.81 -0.80 9.90
CA PRO A 134 -14.23 -0.70 9.66
C PRO A 134 -14.49 -0.52 8.15
N SER A 135 -15.24 -1.46 7.59
CA SER A 135 -16.01 -1.27 6.37
C SER A 135 -17.04 -0.19 6.69
N ARG A 136 -16.84 1.00 6.15
CA ARG A 136 -17.71 2.15 6.43
C ARG A 136 -19.17 1.84 6.09
#